data_AF-A0A952DRS1-F1
#
_entry.id   AF-A0A952DRS1-F1
#
_cell.length_a   1.000
_cell.length_b   1.000
_cell.length_c   1.000
_cell.angle_alpha   90.00
_cell.angle_beta   90.00
_cell.angle_gamma   90.00
#
_symmetry.space_group_name_H-M   'P 1'
#
loop_
_entity.id
_entity.type
_entity.pdbx_description
1 polymer ?
#
loop_
_entity_poly.entity_id
_entity_poly.type
_entity_poly.pdbx_seq_one_letter_code
_entity_poly.pdbx_strand_id
1 'polypeptide(L)'
;TVQVFADNMTLEFFNDLNGDGIRQDNEPLLKPELTTIKIEKVSSITLIDFTEGWNLISLNTVSNTMANASDLHTTINNQGIVVYQISKYDSGKWIHYVSRINEAGERVEYGQDFPLIPGEGYFVRAINEGTVSLEGQKIDDNVAFTLENGWNLVGIQSKEKYTAYGVLNRCSAQSIQCSTISRYRNGAYQSVVFENNMTFGQDYDIESTSGYFIKNQGAKGEFKP
;
A
#
# COMPACT_ATOMS: atom_id res chain seq x y z
N THR A 1 -5.66 -26.05 -2.96
CA THR A 1 -5.16 -24.71 -2.57
C THR A 1 -4.58 -24.81 -1.18
N VAL A 2 -3.32 -24.44 -0.99
CA VAL A 2 -2.68 -24.44 0.34
C VAL A 2 -2.73 -23.00 0.86
N GLN A 3 -3.36 -22.79 2.01
CA GLN A 3 -3.39 -21.51 2.71
C GLN A 3 -2.49 -21.61 3.94
N VAL A 4 -1.53 -20.69 4.07
CA VAL A 4 -0.54 -20.67 5.14
C VAL A 4 -0.76 -19.43 5.97
N PHE A 5 -1.06 -19.61 7.27
CA PHE A 5 -1.44 -18.52 8.18
C PHE A 5 -0.37 -18.22 9.25
N ALA A 6 0.80 -18.85 9.17
CA ALA A 6 1.86 -18.73 10.17
C ALA A 6 3.23 -18.50 9.53
N ASP A 7 4.06 -17.70 10.22
CA ASP A 7 5.48 -17.55 9.89
C ASP A 7 6.25 -18.83 10.26
N ASN A 8 7.20 -19.25 9.42
CA ASN A 8 8.08 -20.43 9.61
C ASN A 8 7.43 -21.82 9.51
N MET A 9 6.49 -22.02 8.59
CA MET A 9 5.92 -23.34 8.30
C MET A 9 6.83 -24.21 7.41
N THR A 10 6.90 -25.51 7.69
CA THR A 10 7.52 -26.50 6.78
C THR A 10 6.43 -27.22 6.01
N LEU A 11 6.52 -27.18 4.67
CA LEU A 11 5.61 -27.92 3.79
C LEU A 11 6.23 -29.27 3.45
N GLU A 12 5.54 -30.34 3.82
CA GLU A 12 5.88 -31.71 3.43
C GLU A 12 4.93 -32.20 2.35
N PHE A 13 5.48 -32.89 1.35
CA PHE A 13 4.70 -33.53 0.29
C PHE A 13 4.86 -35.04 0.41
N PHE A 14 3.80 -35.80 0.17
CA PHE A 14 3.80 -37.25 0.25
C PHE A 14 3.13 -37.85 -0.99
N ASN A 15 3.43 -39.12 -1.27
CA ASN A 15 2.74 -39.85 -2.31
C ASN A 15 1.41 -40.39 -1.76
N ASP A 16 0.32 -39.77 -2.15
CA ASP A 16 -1.04 -40.18 -1.79
C ASP A 16 -1.42 -41.46 -2.55
N LEU A 17 -1.21 -42.61 -1.91
CA LEU A 17 -1.38 -43.92 -2.55
C LEU A 17 -2.84 -44.32 -2.65
N ASN A 18 -3.70 -43.76 -1.81
CA ASN A 18 -5.12 -44.11 -1.72
C ASN A 18 -6.05 -43.02 -2.29
N GLY A 19 -5.53 -41.83 -2.58
CA GLY A 19 -6.23 -40.71 -3.21
C GLY A 19 -7.11 -39.89 -2.28
N ASP A 20 -6.93 -39.97 -0.96
CA ASP A 20 -7.78 -39.30 0.03
C ASP A 20 -7.30 -37.91 0.46
N GLY A 21 -6.09 -37.50 0.04
CA GLY A 21 -5.49 -36.21 0.34
C GLY A 21 -5.02 -36.04 1.78
N ILE A 22 -4.95 -37.11 2.59
CA ILE A 22 -4.52 -37.10 3.99
C ILE A 22 -3.30 -37.99 4.15
N ARG A 23 -2.17 -37.47 4.64
CA ARG A 23 -0.96 -38.29 4.84
C ARG A 23 -1.22 -39.44 5.82
N GLN A 24 -0.85 -40.65 5.43
CA GLN A 24 -0.80 -41.82 6.32
C GLN A 24 0.63 -42.29 6.61
N ASP A 25 0.81 -43.07 7.67
CA ASP A 25 2.14 -43.53 8.14
C ASP A 25 2.89 -44.38 7.10
N ASN A 26 2.17 -45.06 6.21
CA ASN A 26 2.70 -45.90 5.15
C ASN A 26 3.02 -45.13 3.85
N GLU A 27 2.69 -43.84 3.78
CA GLU A 27 2.90 -43.03 2.59
C GLU A 27 4.27 -42.34 2.62
N PRO A 28 5.14 -42.61 1.64
CA PRO A 28 6.47 -42.04 1.61
C PRO A 28 6.40 -40.54 1.31
N LEU A 29 7.21 -39.76 2.03
CA LEU A 29 7.46 -38.36 1.68
C LEU A 29 8.16 -38.27 0.32
N LEU A 30 7.73 -37.31 -0.50
CA LEU A 30 8.43 -36.97 -1.72
C LEU A 30 9.80 -36.39 -1.35
N LYS A 31 10.86 -37.00 -1.89
CA LYS A 31 12.22 -36.49 -1.71
C LYS A 31 12.39 -35.24 -2.59
N PRO A 32 12.71 -34.06 -2.03
CA PRO A 32 12.86 -32.82 -2.79
C PRO A 32 13.90 -32.92 -3.91
N GLU A 33 14.87 -33.83 -3.75
CA GLU A 33 15.98 -34.10 -4.69
C GLU A 33 15.52 -34.68 -6.04
N LEU A 34 14.30 -35.20 -6.13
CA LEU A 34 13.77 -35.91 -7.31
C LEU A 34 12.53 -35.26 -7.93
N THR A 35 12.09 -34.10 -7.44
CA THR A 35 10.84 -33.47 -7.89
C THR A 35 10.98 -31.96 -7.87
N THR A 36 10.75 -31.32 -9.02
CA THR A 36 10.62 -29.86 -9.08
C THR A 36 9.22 -29.46 -8.65
N ILE A 37 9.09 -29.03 -7.39
CA ILE A 37 7.85 -28.44 -6.88
C ILE A 37 7.93 -26.92 -7.09
N LYS A 38 7.04 -26.38 -7.93
CA LYS A 38 6.88 -24.92 -8.08
C LYS A 38 5.71 -24.48 -7.20
N ILE A 39 6.03 -23.78 -6.11
CA ILE A 39 5.04 -23.10 -5.27
C ILE A 39 5.08 -21.63 -5.67
N GLU A 40 3.92 -21.07 -6.03
CA GLU A 40 3.78 -19.64 -6.26
C GLU A 40 2.89 -19.05 -5.17
N LYS A 41 3.33 -17.96 -4.55
CA LYS A 41 2.52 -17.24 -3.58
C LYS A 41 1.40 -16.51 -4.34
N VAL A 42 0.19 -17.05 -4.26
CA VAL A 42 -0.96 -16.51 -5.02
C VAL A 42 -1.54 -15.26 -4.36
N SER A 43 -1.39 -15.12 -3.03
CA SER A 43 -1.89 -13.97 -2.28
C SER A 43 -1.14 -13.80 -0.97
N SER A 44 -1.23 -12.60 -0.41
CA SER A 44 -0.66 -12.17 0.86
C SER A 44 -1.62 -11.22 1.56
N ILE A 45 -1.48 -11.14 2.88
CA ILE A 45 -2.24 -10.19 3.70
C ILE A 45 -1.33 -9.01 4.01
N THR A 46 -1.81 -7.81 3.72
CA THR A 46 -1.25 -6.54 4.19
C THR A 46 -2.17 -5.97 5.26
N LEU A 47 -1.61 -5.58 6.40
CA LEU A 47 -2.34 -4.92 7.47
C LEU A 47 -2.18 -3.41 7.35
N ILE A 48 -3.28 -2.67 7.48
CA ILE A 48 -3.30 -1.21 7.55
C ILE A 48 -4.05 -0.79 8.80
N ASP A 49 -3.38 -0.04 9.66
CA ASP A 49 -3.98 0.56 10.84
C ASP A 49 -4.63 1.90 10.50
N PHE A 50 -5.87 2.07 10.91
CA PHE A 50 -6.63 3.31 10.82
C PHE A 50 -6.81 3.91 12.20
N THR A 51 -6.61 5.22 12.29
CA THR A 51 -7.03 6.07 13.40
C THR A 51 -8.33 6.78 13.03
N GLU A 52 -9.12 7.20 14.03
CA GLU A 52 -10.25 8.08 13.76
C GLU A 52 -9.79 9.37 13.05
N GLY A 53 -10.46 9.74 11.95
CA GLY A 53 -10.13 10.90 11.15
C GLY A 53 -9.39 10.54 9.85
N TRP A 54 -8.45 11.40 9.46
CA TRP A 54 -7.73 11.26 8.20
C TRP A 54 -6.53 10.33 8.34
N ASN A 55 -6.43 9.36 7.45
CA ASN A 55 -5.32 8.42 7.36
C ASN A 55 -4.68 8.55 5.98
N LEU A 56 -3.38 8.76 5.94
CA LEU A 56 -2.63 8.89 4.70
C LEU A 56 -1.93 7.57 4.38
N ILE A 57 -2.52 6.80 3.47
CA ILE A 57 -2.12 5.44 3.18
C ILE A 57 -1.56 5.30 1.76
N SER A 58 -0.91 4.17 1.52
CA SER A 58 -0.48 3.69 0.22
C SER A 58 -0.79 2.20 0.14
N LEU A 59 -1.09 1.71 -1.05
CA LEU A 59 -1.35 0.29 -1.29
C LEU A 59 -0.08 -0.37 -1.81
N ASN A 60 0.48 -1.27 -1.01
CA ASN A 60 1.60 -2.13 -1.38
C ASN A 60 1.13 -3.51 -1.90
N THR A 61 -0.15 -3.63 -2.22
CA THR A 61 -0.80 -4.88 -2.59
C THR A 61 -1.74 -4.61 -3.75
N VAL A 62 -1.65 -5.46 -4.79
CA VAL A 62 -2.56 -5.44 -5.92
C VAL A 62 -3.56 -6.57 -5.75
N SER A 63 -4.85 -6.27 -5.83
CA SER A 63 -5.92 -7.26 -5.68
C SER A 63 -6.87 -7.18 -6.86
N ASN A 64 -7.22 -8.34 -7.42
CA ASN A 64 -8.17 -8.44 -8.53
C ASN A 64 -9.60 -8.07 -8.10
N THR A 65 -9.88 -8.02 -6.80
CA THR A 65 -11.19 -7.65 -6.24
C THR A 65 -11.20 -6.25 -5.64
N MET A 66 -10.09 -5.51 -5.71
CA MET A 66 -9.96 -4.15 -5.18
C MET A 66 -9.24 -3.26 -6.20
N ALA A 67 -9.97 -2.91 -7.26
CA ALA A 67 -9.42 -2.14 -8.37
C ALA A 67 -9.67 -0.63 -8.22
N ASN A 68 -10.79 -0.24 -7.62
CA ASN A 68 -11.21 1.16 -7.51
C ASN A 68 -11.44 1.62 -6.06
N ALA A 69 -11.62 2.93 -5.88
CA ALA A 69 -11.90 3.54 -4.59
C ALA A 69 -13.16 2.95 -3.92
N SER A 70 -14.22 2.65 -4.67
CA SER A 70 -15.41 1.97 -4.14
C SER A 70 -15.14 0.58 -3.58
N ASP A 71 -14.21 -0.16 -4.19
CA ASP A 71 -13.85 -1.50 -3.74
C ASP A 71 -13.05 -1.44 -2.45
N LEU A 72 -12.09 -0.51 -2.35
CA LEU A 72 -11.34 -0.28 -1.12
C LEU A 72 -12.29 0.19 0.00
N HIS A 73 -13.21 1.09 -0.29
CA HIS A 73 -14.24 1.52 0.65
C HIS A 73 -15.07 0.33 1.16
N THR A 74 -15.57 -0.50 0.25
CA THR A 74 -16.37 -1.67 0.60
C THR A 74 -15.55 -2.68 1.41
N THR A 75 -14.31 -2.93 1.02
CA THR A 75 -13.39 -3.85 1.70
C THR A 75 -13.11 -3.42 3.14
N ILE A 76 -12.87 -2.13 3.36
CA ILE A 76 -12.64 -1.58 4.71
C ILE A 76 -13.92 -1.66 5.56
N ASN A 77 -15.07 -1.23 5.02
CA ASN A 77 -16.33 -1.22 5.75
C ASN A 77 -16.82 -2.63 6.13
N ASN A 78 -16.60 -3.63 5.27
CA ASN A 78 -16.95 -5.03 5.56
C ASN A 78 -16.13 -5.62 6.72
N GLN A 79 -15.02 -4.99 7.10
CA GLN A 79 -14.19 -5.38 8.23
C GLN A 79 -14.49 -4.57 9.51
N GLY A 80 -15.57 -3.78 9.52
CA GLY A 80 -16.04 -3.06 10.70
C GLY A 80 -15.42 -1.67 10.91
N ILE A 81 -14.59 -1.20 9.97
CA ILE A 81 -14.05 0.17 9.98
C ILE A 81 -14.90 1.04 9.07
N VAL A 82 -15.58 2.02 9.65
CA VAL A 82 -16.48 2.92 8.93
C VAL A 82 -15.65 4.00 8.23
N VAL A 83 -15.60 3.94 6.91
CA VAL A 83 -14.94 4.95 6.06
C VAL A 83 -15.98 5.72 5.27
N TYR A 84 -15.85 7.05 5.24
CA TYR A 84 -16.77 7.90 4.47
C TYR A 84 -16.20 8.39 3.15
N GLN A 85 -14.88 8.57 3.09
CA GLN A 85 -14.26 9.25 1.96
C GLN A 85 -12.87 8.68 1.69
N ILE A 86 -12.59 8.47 0.41
CA ILE A 86 -11.27 8.14 -0.11
C ILE A 86 -10.93 9.21 -1.13
N SER A 87 -9.72 9.77 -1.04
CA SER A 87 -9.30 10.89 -1.88
C SER A 87 -7.91 10.69 -2.39
N LYS A 88 -7.69 11.04 -3.66
CA LYS A 88 -6.37 11.14 -4.26
C LYS A 88 -6.09 12.56 -4.69
N TYR A 89 -4.80 12.88 -4.83
CA TYR A 89 -4.34 14.15 -5.33
C TYR A 89 -3.60 13.93 -6.64
N ASP A 90 -4.17 14.46 -7.72
CA ASP A 90 -3.66 14.28 -9.08
C ASP A 90 -3.59 15.64 -9.77
N SER A 91 -2.41 15.96 -10.30
CA SER A 91 -2.21 17.13 -11.17
C SER A 91 -2.74 18.45 -10.58
N GLY A 92 -2.50 18.67 -9.29
CA GLY A 92 -2.93 19.88 -8.59
C GLY A 92 -4.36 19.86 -8.05
N LYS A 93 -5.09 18.75 -8.20
CA LYS A 93 -6.51 18.64 -7.87
C LYS A 93 -6.77 17.48 -6.93
N TRP A 94 -7.72 17.69 -6.03
CA TRP A 94 -8.28 16.61 -5.25
C TRP A 94 -9.40 15.92 -6.03
N ILE A 95 -9.35 14.60 -6.06
CA ILE A 95 -10.40 13.74 -6.59
C ILE A 95 -10.91 12.91 -5.41
N HIS A 96 -12.23 12.90 -5.24
CA HIS A 96 -12.88 12.31 -4.08
C HIS A 96 -13.83 11.20 -4.51
N TYR A 97 -13.85 10.11 -3.77
CA TYR A 97 -14.94 9.15 -3.71
C TYR A 97 -15.54 9.22 -2.30
N VAL A 98 -16.84 9.46 -2.20
CA VAL A 98 -17.57 9.54 -0.93
C VAL A 98 -18.72 8.56 -0.97
N SER A 99 -18.84 7.69 0.03
CA SER A 99 -20.00 6.81 0.24
C SER A 99 -20.27 6.73 1.75
N ARG A 100 -21.46 7.16 2.17
CA ARG A 100 -21.86 7.21 3.58
C ARG A 100 -23.37 7.06 3.75
N ILE A 101 -23.79 6.73 4.96
CA ILE A 101 -25.21 6.76 5.34
C ILE A 101 -25.56 8.20 5.76
N ASN A 102 -26.63 8.76 5.21
CA ASN A 102 -27.15 10.09 5.57
C ASN A 102 -28.03 10.03 6.84
N GLU A 103 -28.52 11.19 7.29
CA GLU A 103 -29.40 11.29 8.46
C GLU A 103 -30.73 10.53 8.31
N ALA A 104 -31.18 10.30 7.07
CA ALA A 104 -32.37 9.52 6.76
C ALA A 104 -32.12 8.00 6.71
N GLY A 105 -30.88 7.54 6.96
CA GLY A 105 -30.52 6.14 6.89
C GLY A 105 -30.25 5.62 5.48
N GLU A 106 -30.20 6.49 4.48
CA GLU A 106 -29.97 6.13 3.08
C GLU A 106 -28.48 6.20 2.73
N ARG A 107 -28.01 5.27 1.89
CA ARG A 107 -26.67 5.36 1.32
C ARG A 107 -26.62 6.45 0.26
N VAL A 108 -25.67 7.38 0.42
CA VAL A 108 -25.45 8.45 -0.53
C VAL A 108 -24.00 8.45 -1.01
N GLU A 109 -23.84 8.56 -2.32
CA GLU A 109 -22.53 8.53 -2.99
C GLU A 109 -22.29 9.81 -3.79
N TYR A 110 -21.07 10.33 -3.72
CA TYR A 110 -20.65 11.54 -4.42
C TYR A 110 -19.20 11.42 -4.92
N GLY A 111 -18.89 12.17 -5.97
CA GLY A 111 -17.55 12.27 -6.53
C GLY A 111 -17.31 11.23 -7.63
N GLN A 112 -16.06 10.82 -7.79
CA GLN A 112 -15.62 9.93 -8.85
C GLN A 112 -15.05 8.65 -8.24
N ASP A 113 -15.54 7.51 -8.68
CA ASP A 113 -14.86 6.24 -8.45
C ASP A 113 -13.63 6.18 -9.37
N PHE A 114 -12.44 6.21 -8.77
CA PHE A 114 -11.18 6.26 -9.49
C PHE A 114 -10.38 4.96 -9.29
N PRO A 115 -9.57 4.56 -10.27
CA PRO A 115 -8.72 3.38 -10.12
C PRO A 115 -7.66 3.61 -9.05
N LEU A 116 -7.38 2.56 -8.30
CA LEU A 116 -6.27 2.49 -7.36
C LEU A 116 -5.02 2.06 -8.12
N ILE A 117 -3.98 2.87 -8.05
CA ILE A 117 -2.76 2.71 -8.81
C ILE A 117 -1.60 2.49 -7.83
N PRO A 118 -0.83 1.40 -7.97
CA PRO A 118 0.40 1.21 -7.24
C PRO A 118 1.34 2.42 -7.34
N GLY A 119 1.86 2.88 -6.21
CA GLY A 119 2.74 4.05 -6.15
C GLY A 119 2.02 5.39 -5.94
N GLU A 120 0.68 5.42 -5.96
CA GLU A 120 -0.10 6.59 -5.51
C GLU A 120 -0.36 6.52 -3.98
N GLY A 121 -0.53 7.71 -3.38
CA GLY A 121 -1.02 7.83 -2.01
C GLY A 121 -2.50 8.20 -1.96
N TYR A 122 -3.18 7.84 -0.87
CA TYR A 122 -4.61 8.09 -0.66
C TYR A 122 -4.88 8.64 0.73
N PHE A 123 -5.77 9.62 0.81
CA PHE A 123 -6.39 10.03 2.06
C PHE A 123 -7.68 9.27 2.28
N VAL A 124 -7.78 8.59 3.41
CA VAL A 124 -8.96 7.84 3.83
C VAL A 124 -9.50 8.44 5.12
N ARG A 125 -10.76 8.86 5.12
CA ARG A 125 -11.44 9.36 6.31
C ARG A 125 -12.20 8.24 7.00
N ALA A 126 -11.63 7.74 8.10
CA ALA A 126 -12.25 6.76 8.98
C ALA A 126 -13.01 7.46 10.13
N ILE A 127 -14.08 6.83 10.60
CA ILE A 127 -14.93 7.31 11.71
C ILE A 127 -14.61 6.58 13.01
N ASN A 128 -14.00 5.41 12.92
CA ASN A 128 -13.47 4.66 14.05
C ASN A 128 -12.10 4.10 13.69
N GLU A 129 -11.33 3.79 14.73
CA GLU A 129 -10.02 3.16 14.59
C GLU A 129 -10.11 1.64 14.45
N GLY A 130 -9.02 1.04 13.97
CA GLY A 130 -8.80 -0.40 13.93
C GLY A 130 -7.94 -0.82 12.75
N THR A 131 -7.75 -2.13 12.60
CA THR A 131 -6.83 -2.69 11.59
C THR A 131 -7.62 -3.40 10.51
N VAL A 132 -7.29 -3.10 9.25
CA VAL A 132 -7.87 -3.75 8.06
C VAL A 132 -6.84 -4.69 7.46
N SER A 133 -7.30 -5.87 7.09
CA SER A 133 -6.54 -6.83 6.28
C SER A 133 -6.88 -6.67 4.80
N LEU A 134 -5.88 -6.43 3.97
CA LEU A 134 -5.99 -6.37 2.52
C LEU A 134 -5.36 -7.61 1.91
N GLU A 135 -6.17 -8.39 1.21
CA GLU A 135 -5.71 -9.58 0.48
C GLU A 135 -5.35 -9.23 -0.95
N GLY A 136 -4.18 -9.68 -1.39
CA GLY A 136 -3.75 -9.61 -2.78
C GLY A 136 -2.28 -9.94 -2.97
N GLN A 137 -1.78 -9.72 -4.17
CA GLN A 137 -0.36 -9.89 -4.47
C GLN A 137 0.42 -8.69 -3.92
N LYS A 138 1.27 -8.94 -2.92
CA LYS A 138 2.18 -7.91 -2.40
C LYS A 138 3.18 -7.51 -3.47
N ILE A 139 3.41 -6.20 -3.53
CA ILE A 139 4.42 -5.58 -4.37
C ILE A 139 5.73 -5.62 -3.59
N ASP A 140 6.59 -6.60 -3.92
CA ASP A 140 7.91 -6.75 -3.30
C ASP A 140 9.06 -6.16 -4.16
N ASP A 141 8.71 -5.57 -5.32
CA ASP A 141 9.63 -4.89 -6.23
C ASP A 141 9.46 -3.36 -6.20
N ASN A 142 10.42 -2.64 -6.80
CA ASN A 142 10.40 -1.19 -6.88
C ASN A 142 9.32 -0.72 -7.88
N VAL A 143 8.42 0.14 -7.45
CA VAL A 143 7.42 0.78 -8.32
C VAL A 143 7.88 2.18 -8.68
N ALA A 144 8.21 2.40 -9.95
CA ALA A 144 8.47 3.73 -10.46
C ALA A 144 7.19 4.55 -10.54
N PHE A 145 7.28 5.84 -10.24
CA PHE A 145 6.16 6.77 -10.38
C PHE A 145 6.65 8.13 -10.90
N THR A 146 5.74 8.87 -11.52
CA THR A 146 6.03 10.20 -12.03
C THR A 146 5.81 11.25 -10.94
N LEU A 147 6.76 12.18 -10.80
CA LEU A 147 6.63 13.40 -10.02
C LEU A 147 6.42 14.59 -10.96
N GLU A 148 5.20 15.12 -10.97
CA GLU A 148 4.86 16.37 -11.65
C GLU A 148 5.47 17.57 -10.92
N ASN A 149 5.54 18.72 -11.60
CA ASN A 149 5.92 19.97 -10.93
C ASN A 149 4.92 20.32 -9.82
N GLY A 150 5.42 20.67 -8.64
CA GLY A 150 4.62 20.95 -7.46
C GLY A 150 4.49 19.76 -6.52
N TRP A 151 3.35 19.66 -5.84
CA TRP A 151 3.07 18.60 -4.88
C TRP A 151 2.57 17.34 -5.58
N ASN A 152 3.02 16.18 -5.11
CA ASN A 152 2.62 14.86 -5.59
C ASN A 152 2.26 14.00 -4.38
N LEU A 153 1.11 13.33 -4.41
CA LEU A 153 0.71 12.39 -3.38
C LEU A 153 1.05 10.97 -3.82
N VAL A 154 2.04 10.37 -3.15
CA VAL A 154 2.66 9.13 -3.60
C VAL A 154 2.72 8.09 -2.48
N GLY A 155 2.80 6.84 -2.89
CA GLY A 155 3.21 5.69 -2.09
C GLY A 155 4.58 5.23 -2.55
N ILE A 156 5.49 4.95 -1.62
CA ILE A 156 6.86 4.54 -1.98
C ILE A 156 6.98 3.02 -1.77
N GLN A 157 6.89 2.28 -2.87
CA GLN A 157 7.12 0.84 -2.90
C GLN A 157 8.55 0.57 -3.35
N SER A 158 9.38 0.06 -2.44
CA SER A 158 10.75 -0.34 -2.73
C SER A 158 11.13 -1.60 -1.98
N LYS A 159 11.99 -2.39 -2.59
CA LYS A 159 12.70 -3.49 -1.94
C LYS A 159 13.71 -2.98 -0.91
N GLU A 160 14.25 -1.78 -1.13
CA GLU A 160 15.17 -1.12 -0.22
C GLU A 160 14.39 -0.30 0.83
N LYS A 161 14.92 -0.22 2.05
CA LYS A 161 14.36 0.66 3.08
C LYS A 161 14.83 2.09 2.81
N TYR A 162 13.87 3.00 2.69
CA TYR A 162 14.14 4.43 2.57
C TYR A 162 13.86 5.16 3.88
N THR A 163 14.61 6.23 4.12
CA THR A 163 14.21 7.32 5.01
C THR A 163 13.76 8.52 4.17
N ALA A 164 13.11 9.49 4.78
CA ALA A 164 12.74 10.75 4.14
C ALA A 164 13.97 11.44 3.51
N TYR A 165 15.11 11.45 4.20
CA TYR A 165 16.36 11.99 3.67
C TYR A 165 16.84 11.15 2.47
N GLY A 166 16.74 9.82 2.57
CA GLY A 166 17.06 8.89 1.50
C GLY A 166 16.26 9.16 0.22
N VAL A 167 14.97 9.47 0.33
CA VAL A 167 14.11 9.79 -0.82
C VAL A 167 14.57 11.08 -1.51
N LEU A 168 14.85 12.15 -0.74
CA LEU A 168 15.32 13.42 -1.32
C LEU A 168 16.70 13.29 -1.99
N ASN A 169 17.60 12.52 -1.38
CA ASN A 169 18.90 12.18 -1.98
C ASN A 169 18.73 11.37 -3.27
N ARG A 170 17.81 10.40 -3.29
CA ARG A 170 17.51 9.59 -4.47
C ARG A 170 16.94 10.43 -5.60
N CYS A 171 16.03 11.36 -5.31
CA CYS A 171 15.56 12.34 -6.30
C CYS A 171 16.75 13.11 -6.91
N SER A 172 17.65 13.64 -6.08
CA SER A 172 18.81 14.41 -6.54
C SER A 172 19.75 13.58 -7.42
N ALA A 173 20.00 12.32 -7.04
CA ALA A 173 20.77 11.37 -7.84
C ALA A 173 20.12 11.06 -9.21
N GLN A 174 18.80 11.21 -9.31
CA GLN A 174 18.00 11.04 -10.52
C GLN A 174 17.72 12.35 -11.27
N SER A 175 18.39 13.46 -10.88
CA SER A 175 18.17 14.80 -11.44
C SER A 175 16.73 15.32 -11.28
N ILE A 176 16.01 14.84 -10.27
CA ILE A 176 14.69 15.33 -9.86
C ILE A 176 14.87 16.32 -8.71
N GLN A 177 14.26 17.51 -8.83
CA GLN A 177 14.43 18.59 -7.86
C GLN A 177 13.42 18.48 -6.72
N CYS A 178 13.42 17.35 -5.99
CA CYS A 178 12.61 17.17 -4.81
C CYS A 178 13.13 18.05 -3.67
N SER A 179 12.29 18.95 -3.18
CA SER A 179 12.62 19.93 -2.15
C SER A 179 12.01 19.60 -0.80
N THR A 180 10.95 18.79 -0.77
CA THR A 180 10.25 18.47 0.47
C THR A 180 9.59 17.11 0.34
N ILE A 181 9.64 16.32 1.42
CA ILE A 181 8.78 15.16 1.63
C ILE A 181 8.03 15.34 2.95
N SER A 182 6.75 15.03 2.97
CA SER A 182 5.90 15.16 4.15
C SER A 182 5.08 13.90 4.38
N ARG A 183 5.00 13.47 5.63
CA ARG A 183 4.04 12.46 6.10
C ARG A 183 2.93 13.12 6.90
N TYR A 184 1.75 12.52 6.91
CA TYR A 184 0.64 12.93 7.76
C TYR A 184 0.39 11.87 8.83
N ARG A 185 0.46 12.24 10.10
CA ARG A 185 0.15 11.36 11.24
C ARG A 185 -0.52 12.14 12.35
N ASN A 186 -1.52 11.52 12.98
CA ASN A 186 -2.19 12.04 14.18
C ASN A 186 -2.65 13.51 14.01
N GLY A 187 -3.26 13.83 12.86
CA GLY A 187 -3.77 15.16 12.60
C GLY A 187 -2.76 16.18 12.06
N ALA A 188 -1.45 15.84 12.01
CA ALA A 188 -0.39 16.78 11.70
C ALA A 188 0.54 16.32 10.58
N TYR A 189 1.06 17.29 9.82
CA TYR A 189 2.14 17.05 8.87
C TYR A 189 3.50 17.12 9.58
N GLN A 190 4.36 16.15 9.28
CA GLN A 190 5.79 16.22 9.56
C GLN A 190 6.53 16.25 8.23
N SER A 191 7.38 17.26 8.05
CA SER A 191 8.09 17.49 6.80
C SER A 191 9.60 17.44 6.99
N VAL A 192 10.26 16.89 5.98
CA VAL A 192 11.69 17.07 5.73
C VAL A 192 11.85 17.97 4.51
N VAL A 193 12.69 18.99 4.63
CA VAL A 193 12.95 19.97 3.57
C VAL A 193 14.43 19.90 3.18
N PHE A 194 14.71 19.86 1.89
CA PHE A 194 16.06 20.00 1.33
C PHE A 194 16.16 21.34 0.60
N GLU A 195 17.00 22.23 1.12
CA GLU A 195 17.20 23.58 0.60
C GLU A 195 18.64 24.04 0.84
N ASN A 196 19.26 24.68 -0.16
CA ASN A 196 20.65 25.18 -0.07
C ASN A 196 21.68 24.11 0.36
N ASN A 197 21.55 22.88 -0.17
CA ASN A 197 22.37 21.72 0.21
C ASN A 197 22.31 21.35 1.70
N MET A 198 21.25 21.78 2.41
CA MET A 198 21.00 21.43 3.80
C MET A 198 19.63 20.77 3.93
N THR A 199 19.53 19.85 4.88
CA THR A 199 18.28 19.16 5.21
C THR A 199 17.74 19.67 6.55
N PHE A 200 16.46 20.02 6.58
CA PHE A 200 15.74 20.48 7.77
C PHE A 200 14.61 19.53 8.10
N GLY A 201 14.25 19.42 9.38
CA GLY A 201 13.24 18.50 9.88
C GLY A 201 13.83 17.16 10.32
N GLN A 202 13.07 16.41 11.12
CA GLN A 202 13.51 15.12 11.64
C GLN A 202 13.33 14.03 10.57
N ASP A 203 14.40 13.29 10.28
CA ASP A 203 14.34 12.13 9.38
C ASP A 203 13.41 11.05 9.94
N TYR A 204 12.77 10.30 9.05
CA TYR A 204 11.87 9.21 9.42
C TYR A 204 11.87 8.11 8.36
N ASP A 205 11.60 6.89 8.80
CA ASP A 205 11.47 5.74 7.91
C ASP A 205 10.26 5.87 6.99
N ILE A 206 10.44 5.39 5.77
CA ILE A 206 9.39 5.27 4.76
C ILE A 206 8.76 3.88 4.89
N GLU A 207 7.49 3.86 5.26
CA GLU A 207 6.65 2.68 5.28
C GLU A 207 5.88 2.51 3.97
N SER A 208 5.81 1.28 3.47
CA SER A 208 5.16 0.94 2.19
C SER A 208 3.64 1.06 2.21
N THR A 209 3.02 1.03 3.39
CA THR A 209 1.57 1.21 3.59
C THR A 209 1.17 2.66 3.88
N SER A 210 2.14 3.57 4.00
CA SER A 210 1.90 5.00 4.25
C SER A 210 2.01 5.81 2.96
N GLY A 211 1.18 6.85 2.83
CA GLY A 211 1.30 7.84 1.76
C GLY A 211 2.17 9.03 2.17
N TYR A 212 2.70 9.74 1.17
CA TYR A 212 3.58 10.90 1.36
C TYR A 212 3.30 11.99 0.34
N PHE A 213 3.46 13.24 0.75
CA PHE A 213 3.54 14.35 -0.18
C PHE A 213 4.99 14.65 -0.53
N ILE A 214 5.34 14.64 -1.82
CA ILE A 214 6.65 15.05 -2.31
C ILE A 214 6.50 16.31 -3.17
N LYS A 215 7.28 17.35 -2.87
CA LYS A 215 7.33 18.58 -3.66
C LYS A 215 8.51 18.55 -4.63
N ASN A 216 8.22 18.43 -5.92
CA ASN A 216 9.19 18.60 -7.00
C ASN A 216 9.16 20.05 -7.50
N GLN A 217 10.30 20.76 -7.44
CA GLN A 217 10.42 22.14 -7.92
C GLN A 217 10.86 22.23 -9.38
N GLY A 218 11.33 21.11 -9.95
CA GLY A 218 11.84 21.04 -11.31
C GLY A 218 10.78 20.64 -12.33
N ALA A 219 11.24 20.26 -13.51
CA ALA A 219 10.40 19.63 -14.51
C ALA A 219 9.89 18.26 -14.02
N LYS A 220 8.86 17.74 -14.71
CA LYS A 220 8.36 16.38 -14.54
C LYS A 220 9.51 15.38 -14.59
N GLY A 221 9.56 14.45 -13.63
CA GLY A 221 10.60 13.43 -13.54
C GLY A 221 10.04 12.07 -13.10
N GLU A 222 10.68 10.99 -13.54
CA GLU A 222 10.32 9.62 -13.13
C GLU A 222 11.19 9.21 -11.94
N PHE A 223 10.58 9.07 -10.76
CA PHE A 223 11.25 8.57 -9.57
C PHE A 223 11.33 7.05 -9.63
N LYS A 224 12.54 6.51 -9.43
CA LYS A 224 12.76 5.06 -9.30
C LYS A 224 13.28 4.76 -7.90
N PRO A 225 12.47 4.14 -7.04
CA PRO A 225 12.92 3.68 -5.73
C PRO A 225 14.07 2.67 -5.82
#